data_AF-A0A6I7P4E2-F1
#
_entry.id   AF-A0A6I7P4E2-F1
#
_cell.length_a   1.000
_cell.length_b   1.000
_cell.length_c   1.000
_cell.angle_alpha   90.00
_cell.angle_beta   90.00
_cell.angle_gamma   90.00
#
_symmetry.space_group_name_H-M   'P 1'
#
loop_
_entity.id
_entity.type
_entity.pdbx_description
1 polymer ?
#
loop_
_entity_poly.entity_id
_entity_poly.type
_entity_poly.pdbx_seq_one_letter_code
_entity_poly.pdbx_strand_id
1 'polypeptide(L)' 'MTRRLLFASAFGLGLAAGPTHAELELTLNFPVAVGGPITAIIDEYARTYSEQTDGVTITPIYTGSYLDTITRTIT' A
#
# COMPACT_ATOMS: atom_id res chain seq x y z
N MET A 1 -25.63 -60.60 -1.10
CA MET A 1 -26.62 -59.86 -1.91
C MET A 1 -26.90 -58.53 -1.22
N THR A 2 -26.32 -57.43 -1.72
CA THR A 2 -27.04 -56.30 -2.36
C THR A 2 -27.80 -55.45 -1.32
N ARG A 3 -27.51 -54.16 -1.05
CA ARG A 3 -27.31 -53.02 -1.95
C ARG A 3 -26.56 -51.88 -1.22
N ARG A 4 -25.72 -51.20 -2.00
CA ARG A 4 -25.08 -49.90 -1.73
C ARG A 4 -26.10 -48.79 -1.52
N LEU A 5 -25.66 -47.68 -0.91
CA LEU A 5 -25.77 -46.27 -1.36
C LEU A 5 -25.48 -45.36 -0.14
N LEU A 6 -24.23 -45.00 0.14
CA LEU A 6 -23.57 -43.76 -0.33
C LEU A 6 -24.44 -42.52 -0.10
N PHE A 7 -24.35 -41.93 1.10
CA PHE A 7 -24.62 -40.50 1.28
C PHE A 7 -23.30 -39.75 1.09
N ALA A 8 -23.25 -38.99 0.00
CA ALA A 8 -22.10 -38.26 -0.47
C ALA A 8 -21.72 -37.14 0.51
N SER A 9 -20.40 -37.00 0.66
CA SER A 9 -19.67 -35.94 1.36
C SER A 9 -20.13 -34.53 0.97
N ALA A 10 -20.64 -33.77 1.94
CA ALA A 10 -20.73 -32.33 1.85
C ALA A 10 -19.36 -31.70 2.16
N PHE A 11 -18.48 -31.71 1.16
CA PHE A 11 -17.27 -30.89 1.16
C PHE A 11 -17.62 -29.58 0.43
N GLY A 12 -17.97 -28.54 1.20
CA GLY A 12 -18.52 -27.31 0.62
C GLY A 12 -18.06 -26.07 1.38
N LEU A 13 -17.16 -25.33 0.73
CA LEU A 13 -16.72 -23.96 1.02
C LEU A 13 -15.92 -23.76 2.32
N GLY A 14 -14.66 -24.18 2.27
CA GLY A 14 -13.62 -23.43 2.96
C GLY A 14 -13.64 -21.99 2.43
N LEU A 15 -14.02 -21.05 3.29
CA LEU A 15 -13.81 -19.62 3.09
C LEU A 15 -12.31 -19.41 2.84
N ALA A 16 -11.93 -19.18 1.58
CA ALA A 16 -10.66 -18.56 1.27
C ALA A 16 -10.74 -17.11 1.77
N ALA A 17 -10.52 -16.91 3.07
CA ALA A 17 -10.09 -15.62 3.59
C ALA A 17 -8.70 -15.38 2.99
N GLY A 18 -8.66 -14.76 1.81
CA GLY A 18 -7.44 -14.19 1.27
C GLY A 18 -6.86 -13.19 2.27
N PRO A 19 -5.55 -12.88 2.19
CA PRO A 19 -4.94 -11.94 3.09
C PRO A 19 -5.72 -10.61 3.03
N THR A 20 -6.26 -10.18 4.16
CA THR A 20 -6.75 -8.81 4.32
C THR A 20 -5.50 -7.93 4.33
N HIS A 21 -5.17 -7.32 3.18
CA HIS A 21 -4.12 -6.31 3.16
C HIS A 21 -4.58 -5.14 4.05
N ALA A 22 -3.84 -4.91 5.13
CA ALA A 22 -4.07 -3.74 5.96
C ALA A 22 -3.75 -2.48 5.12
N GLU A 23 -4.60 -1.47 5.21
CA GLU A 23 -4.36 -0.19 4.56
C GLU A 23 -3.08 0.43 5.13
N LEU A 24 -2.12 0.69 4.26
CA LEU A 24 -0.81 1.22 4.57
C LEU A 24 -0.70 2.66 4.05
N GLU A 25 -0.72 3.62 4.96
CA GLU A 25 -0.47 5.02 4.65
C GLU A 25 0.99 5.39 4.95
N LEU A 26 1.74 5.79 3.92
CA LEU A 26 3.14 6.17 4.00
C LEU A 26 3.29 7.66 3.74
N THR A 27 3.80 8.40 4.73
CA THR A 27 4.22 9.79 4.54
C THR A 27 5.73 9.86 4.36
N LEU A 28 6.19 10.43 3.25
CA LEU A 28 7.61 10.51 2.89
C LEU A 28 8.07 11.97 2.84
N ASN A 29 8.98 12.35 3.73
CA ASN A 29 9.52 13.72 3.76
C ASN A 29 10.72 13.85 2.82
N PHE A 30 10.60 14.70 1.81
CA PHE A 30 11.65 14.98 0.83
C PHE A 30 12.27 16.38 1.06
N PRO A 31 13.59 16.46 1.26
CA PRO A 31 14.34 17.72 1.36
C PRO A 31 14.55 18.32 -0.03
N VAL A 32 13.51 18.92 -0.60
CA VAL A 32 13.58 19.61 -1.89
C VAL A 32 13.73 21.11 -1.66
N ALA A 33 14.97 21.61 -1.73
CA ALA A 33 15.32 23.02 -1.63
C ALA A 33 15.72 23.65 -2.99
N VAL A 34 15.46 22.94 -4.10
CA VAL A 34 15.88 23.33 -5.46
C VAL A 34 14.66 23.53 -6.36
N GLY A 35 14.79 24.40 -7.35
CA GLY A 35 13.76 24.59 -8.37
C GLY A 35 13.72 23.47 -9.41
N GLY A 36 12.68 23.46 -10.25
CA GLY A 36 12.52 22.51 -11.35
C GLY A 36 11.40 21.48 -11.13
N PRO A 37 11.29 20.47 -12.00
CA PRO A 37 10.13 19.58 -12.04
C PRO A 37 10.18 18.42 -11.02
N ILE A 38 11.16 18.41 -10.11
CA ILE A 38 11.43 17.23 -9.28
C ILE A 38 10.25 16.86 -8.38
N THR A 39 9.51 17.83 -7.83
CA THR A 39 8.31 17.56 -7.02
C THR A 39 7.23 16.89 -7.86
N ALA A 40 7.00 17.36 -9.09
CA ALA A 40 6.01 16.76 -9.98
C ALA A 40 6.37 15.31 -10.36
N ILE A 41 7.65 15.01 -10.55
CA ILE A 41 8.12 13.64 -10.81
C ILE A 41 7.87 12.73 -9.60
N ILE A 42 8.18 13.20 -8.40
CA ILE A 42 7.95 12.44 -7.16
C ILE A 42 6.45 12.22 -6.92
N ASP A 43 5.63 13.23 -7.16
CA ASP A 43 4.17 13.13 -7.08
C ASP A 43 3.64 12.07 -8.06
N GLU A 44 4.15 12.05 -9.30
CA GLU A 44 3.78 11.06 -10.29
C GLU A 44 4.15 9.63 -9.86
N TYR A 45 5.33 9.44 -9.27
CA TYR A 45 5.74 8.13 -8.75
C TYR A 45 4.88 7.66 -7.59
N ALA A 46 4.62 8.53 -6.61
CA ALA A 46 3.77 8.21 -5.47
C ALA A 46 2.37 7.82 -5.91
N ARG A 47 1.76 8.63 -6.79
CA ARG A 47 0.43 8.36 -7.36
C ARG A 47 0.40 7.03 -8.12
N THR A 48 1.36 6.83 -9.03
CA THR A 48 1.41 5.63 -9.88
C THR A 48 1.54 4.36 -9.05
N TYR A 49 2.36 4.38 -7.99
CA TYR A 49 2.51 3.23 -7.11
C TYR A 49 1.22 2.94 -6.32
N SER A 50 0.60 3.98 -5.76
CA SER A 50 -0.66 3.85 -5.03
C SER A 50 -1.81 3.35 -5.90
N GLU A 51 -1.88 3.76 -7.17
CA GLU A 51 -2.88 3.24 -8.12
C GLU A 51 -2.65 1.76 -8.48
N GLN A 52 -1.40 1.29 -8.45
CA GLN A 52 -1.04 -0.08 -8.81
C GLN A 52 -1.05 -1.05 -7.62
N THR A 53 -1.12 -0.53 -6.39
CA THR A 53 -0.96 -1.32 -5.17
C THR A 53 -2.17 -1.12 -4.26
N ASP A 54 -3.11 -2.07 -4.31
CA ASP A 54 -4.29 -2.06 -3.47
C ASP A 54 -3.92 -1.96 -1.97
N GLY A 55 -4.53 -1.00 -1.29
CA GLY A 55 -4.33 -0.75 0.13
C GLY A 55 -3.03 -0.02 0.47
N VAL A 56 -2.35 0.64 -0.47
CA VAL A 56 -1.16 1.47 -0.18
C VAL A 56 -1.32 2.90 -0.69
N THR A 57 -1.25 3.86 0.22
CA THR A 57 -1.28 5.30 -0.09
C THR A 57 0.06 5.93 0.25
N ILE A 58 0.72 6.56 -0.72
CA ILE A 58 1.98 7.29 -0.53
C ILE A 58 1.74 8.80 -0.66
N THR A 59 2.13 9.54 0.38
CA THR A 59 2.01 11.00 0.45
C THR A 59 3.39 11.65 0.59
N PRO A 60 3.92 12.28 -0.48
CA PRO A 60 5.14 13.08 -0.41
C PRO A 60 4.92 14.39 0.36
N ILE A 61 5.88 14.79 1.19
CA ILE A 61 5.93 16.11 1.82
C ILE A 61 7.27 16.78 1.51
N TYR A 62 7.23 17.94 0.87
CA TYR A 62 8.41 18.70 0.49
C TYR A 62 8.77 19.70 1.60
N THR A 63 9.92 19.51 2.24
CA THR A 63 10.27 20.21 3.49
C THR A 63 11.40 21.22 3.34
N GLY A 64 11.81 21.58 2.12
CA GLY A 64 12.88 22.55 1.91
C GLY A 64 14.25 21.92 2.16
N SER A 65 15.03 22.45 3.12
CA SER A 65 16.39 21.96 3.37
C SER A 65 16.41 20.64 4.14
N TYR A 66 17.50 19.88 4.03
CA TYR A 66 17.70 18.64 4.81
C TYR A 66 17.62 18.86 6.32
N LEU A 67 18.08 20.03 6.82
CA LEU A 67 17.97 20.35 8.24
C LEU A 67 16.50 20.52 8.66
N ASP A 68 15.69 21.20 7.82
CA ASP A 68 14.26 21.39 8.06
C ASP A 68 13.49 20.05 8.05
N THR A 69 13.86 19.15 7.13
CA THR A 69 13.32 17.79 7.03
C THR A 69 13.59 16.97 8.29
N ILE A 70 14.82 17.03 8.83
CA ILE A 70 15.21 16.28 10.03
C ILE A 70 14.38 16.73 11.23
N THR A 71 14.23 18.04 11.45
CA THR A 71 13.41 18.56 12.57
C THR A 71 11.95 18.11 12.49
N ARG A 72 11.37 18.06 11.27
CA ARG A 72 10.00 17.58 11.05
C ARG A 72 9.81 16.07 11.18
N THR A 73 10.88 15.28 11.05
CA THR A 73 10.78 13.81 11.02
C THR A 73 11.04 13.19 12.41
N ILE A 74 11.78 13.86 13.29
CA ILE A 74 12.21 13.31 14.60
C ILE A 74 11.31 13.76 15.76
N THR A 75 10.47 14.79 15.58
CA THR A 75 9.58 15.32 16.62
C THR A 75 8.19 14.74 16.49
#